data_AF-A0A940AZK3-F1
#
_entry.id   AF-A0A940AZK3-F1
#
_cell.length_a   1.000
_cell.length_b   1.000
_cell.length_c   1.000
_cell.angle_alpha   90.00
_cell.angle_beta   90.00
_cell.angle_gamma   90.00
#
_symmetry.space_group_name_H-M   'P 1'
#
loop_
_entity.id
_entity.type
_entity.pdbx_description
1 polymer ?
#
loop_
_entity_poly.entity_id
_entity_poly.type
_entity_poly.pdbx_seq_one_letter_code
_entity_poly.pdbx_strand_id
1 'polypeptide(L)'
;MSKHMQFKAEVKELLNMMINSIYSNREIFLRELIANAADALDKRRFLALTHPELASEGEIRITADDKAGTLAISDNGIGMNREELVENLGT
;
A
#
# COMPACT_ATOMS: atom_id res chain seq x y z
N MET A 1 -9.90 15.57 13.12
CA MET A 1 -8.99 16.61 12.58
C MET A 1 -8.09 15.95 11.54
N SER A 2 -8.32 16.19 10.24
CA SER A 2 -7.43 15.71 9.17
C SER A 2 -6.16 16.56 9.18
N LYS A 3 -5.00 15.92 9.37
CA LYS A 3 -3.70 16.61 9.34
C LYS A 3 -3.18 16.53 7.90
N HIS A 4 -3.25 17.64 7.17
CA HIS A 4 -2.65 17.73 5.84
C HIS A 4 -1.13 17.77 5.96
N MET A 5 -0.44 16.83 5.30
CA MET A 5 1.01 16.79 5.19
C MET A 5 1.40 17.07 3.74
N GLN A 6 2.38 17.94 3.52
CA GLN A 6 2.96 18.18 2.20
C GLN A 6 4.13 17.22 2.00
N PHE A 7 4.18 16.58 0.83
CA PHE A 7 5.36 15.85 0.38
C PHE A 7 6.59 16.76 0.34
N LYS A 8 7.77 16.19 0.60
CA LYS A 8 9.03 16.90 0.39
C LYS A 8 9.20 17.24 -1.10
N ALA A 9 9.96 18.30 -1.39
CA ALA A 9 10.12 18.79 -2.76
C ALA A 9 10.71 17.71 -3.71
N GLU A 10 11.65 16.92 -3.21
CA GLU A 10 12.31 15.81 -3.92
C GLU A 10 11.32 14.71 -4.33
N VAL A 11 10.40 14.34 -3.44
CA VAL A 11 9.39 13.29 -3.72
C VAL A 11 8.33 13.78 -4.68
N LYS A 12 7.99 15.07 -4.66
CA LYS A 12 7.09 15.66 -5.66
C LYS A 12 7.67 15.57 -7.08
N GLU A 13 8.97 15.78 -7.25
CA GLU A 13 9.63 15.61 -8.56
C GLU A 13 9.70 14.13 -8.98
N LEU A 14 10.02 13.23 -8.05
CA LEU A 14 10.02 11.79 -8.32
C LEU A 14 8.62 11.29 -8.72
N LEU A 15 7.56 11.71 -8.02
CA LEU A 15 6.18 11.39 -8.36
C LEU A 15 5.80 11.88 -9.76
N ASN A 16 6.18 13.11 -10.12
CA ASN A 16 5.95 13.65 -11.45
C ASN A 16 6.69 12.85 -12.53
N MET A 17 7.93 12.42 -12.27
CA MET A 17 8.69 11.57 -13.19
C MET A 17 8.08 10.17 -13.34
N MET A 18 7.70 9.53 -12.22
CA MET A 18 7.06 8.21 -12.21
C MET A 18 5.71 8.23 -12.93
N ILE A 19 4.88 9.24 -12.68
CA ILE A 19 3.61 9.41 -13.37
C ILE A 19 3.84 9.46 -14.88
N ASN A 20 4.84 10.25 -15.33
CA ASN A 20 5.14 10.38 -16.75
C ASN A 20 5.77 9.13 -17.39
N SER A 21 6.53 8.33 -16.64
CA SER A 21 7.16 7.08 -17.14
C SER A 21 6.22 5.87 -17.11
N ILE A 22 5.27 5.82 -16.18
CA ILE A 22 4.28 4.73 -16.01
C ILE A 22 3.16 4.81 -17.06
N TYR A 23 2.97 5.95 -17.76
CA TYR A 23 1.90 6.08 -18.76
C TYR A 23 1.99 5.11 -19.93
N SER A 24 3.14 4.47 -20.17
CA SER A 24 3.28 3.43 -21.19
C SER A 24 2.55 2.13 -20.79
N ASN A 25 2.49 1.80 -19.50
CA ASN A 25 1.95 0.54 -18.97
C ASN A 25 1.18 0.83 -17.66
N ARG A 26 -0.01 1.41 -17.78
CA ARG A 26 -0.82 1.83 -16.63
C ARG A 26 -1.21 0.67 -15.73
N GLU A 27 -1.22 -0.56 -16.21
CA GLU A 27 -1.54 -1.77 -15.44
C GLU A 27 -0.50 -2.10 -14.36
N ILE A 28 0.70 -1.51 -14.40
CA ILE A 28 1.77 -1.78 -13.44
C ILE A 28 1.36 -1.43 -12.00
N PHE A 29 0.54 -0.39 -11.77
CA PHE A 29 0.16 -0.01 -10.41
C PHE A 29 -0.50 -1.19 -9.67
N LEU A 30 -1.31 -1.99 -10.37
CA LEU A 30 -2.03 -3.09 -9.75
C LEU A 30 -1.05 -4.18 -9.29
N ARG A 31 -0.02 -4.47 -10.09
CA ARG A 31 1.06 -5.39 -9.71
C ARG A 31 1.78 -4.90 -8.45
N GLU A 32 2.16 -3.63 -8.41
CA GLU A 32 2.88 -3.05 -7.27
C GLU A 32 2.05 -3.08 -5.98
N LEU A 33 0.76 -2.76 -6.07
CA LEU A 33 -0.14 -2.81 -4.90
C LEU A 33 -0.35 -4.25 -4.39
N ILE A 34 -0.48 -5.23 -5.30
CA ILE A 34 -0.59 -6.65 -4.92
C ILE A 34 0.72 -7.13 -4.29
N ALA A 35 1.87 -6.72 -4.82
CA ALA A 35 3.18 -7.07 -4.26
C ALA A 35 3.32 -6.52 -2.82
N ASN A 36 2.96 -5.26 -2.60
CA ASN A 36 2.97 -4.65 -1.26
C ASN A 36 2.05 -5.39 -0.27
N ALA A 37 0.86 -5.80 -0.71
CA ALA A 37 -0.07 -6.58 0.10
C ALA A 37 0.49 -7.97 0.44
N ALA A 38 1.12 -8.66 -0.52
CA ALA A 38 1.77 -9.95 -0.28
C ALA A 38 2.91 -9.82 0.74
N ASP A 39 3.75 -8.79 0.63
CA ASP A 39 4.82 -8.52 1.60
C ASP A 39 4.26 -8.26 3.01
N ALA A 40 3.13 -7.55 3.12
CA ALA A 40 2.47 -7.31 4.40
C ALA A 40 1.94 -8.60 5.03
N LEU A 41 1.40 -9.52 4.23
CA LEU A 41 0.96 -10.84 4.67
C LEU A 41 2.13 -11.71 5.15
N ASP A 42 3.23 -11.73 4.39
CA ASP A 42 4.43 -12.49 4.74
C ASP A 42 5.07 -11.98 6.02
N LYS A 43 5.14 -10.65 6.22
CA LYS A 43 5.58 -10.06 7.49
C LYS A 43 4.71 -10.49 8.66
N ARG A 44 3.37 -10.46 8.51
CA ARG A 44 2.45 -10.92 9.57
C ARG A 44 2.66 -12.41 9.86
N ARG A 45 2.78 -13.23 8.83
CA ARG A 45 3.00 -14.68 8.96
C ARG A 45 4.32 -15.00 9.67
N PHE A 46 5.39 -14.26 9.37
CA PHE A 46 6.66 -14.41 10.06
C PHE A 46 6.56 -14.05 11.54
N LEU A 47 5.92 -12.93 11.87
CA LEU A 47 5.71 -12.51 13.27
C LEU A 47 4.81 -13.49 14.04
N ALA A 48 3.85 -14.12 13.37
CA ALA A 48 2.98 -15.12 13.98
C ALA A 48 3.73 -16.36 14.52
N LEU A 49 4.99 -16.58 14.10
CA LEU A 49 5.85 -17.64 14.67
C LEU A 49 6.20 -17.38 16.14
N THR A 50 6.24 -16.12 16.56
CA THR A 50 6.54 -15.70 17.93
C THR A 50 5.36 -15.03 18.64
N HIS A 51 4.35 -14.61 17.88
CA HIS A 51 3.13 -13.92 18.35
C HIS A 51 1.89 -14.64 17.80
N PRO A 52 1.47 -15.77 18.42
CA PRO A 52 0.40 -16.63 17.87
C PRO A 52 -0.94 -15.92 17.61
N GLU A 53 -1.21 -14.82 18.31
CA GLU A 53 -2.38 -13.98 18.10
C GLU A 53 -2.45 -13.32 16.72
N LEU A 54 -1.32 -13.22 16.01
CA LEU A 54 -1.23 -12.71 14.64
C LEU A 54 -1.50 -13.80 13.59
N ALA A 55 -1.64 -15.06 14.00
CA ALA A 55 -1.92 -16.17 13.10
C ALA A 55 -3.35 -16.06 12.53
N SER A 56 -3.42 -15.89 11.23
CA SER A 56 -4.67 -15.84 10.45
C SER A 56 -4.37 -16.21 9.02
N GLU A 57 -5.36 -16.75 8.31
CA GLU A 57 -5.31 -16.92 6.86
C GLU A 57 -5.07 -15.56 6.19
N GLY A 58 -4.19 -15.53 5.20
CA GLY A 58 -3.86 -14.32 4.45
C GLY A 58 -4.89 -14.06 3.35
N GLU A 59 -5.39 -12.83 3.28
CA GLU A 59 -6.37 -12.41 2.27
C GLU A 59 -5.91 -11.11 1.61
N ILE A 60 -6.00 -11.06 0.28
CA ILE A 60 -5.95 -9.83 -0.52
C ILE A 60 -7.27 -9.76 -1.29
N ARG A 61 -8.00 -8.67 -1.09
CA ARG A 61 -9.30 -8.43 -1.73
C ARG A 61 -9.22 -7.24 -2.66
N ILE A 62 -9.73 -7.43 -3.88
CA ILE A 62 -9.81 -6.39 -4.91
C ILE A 62 -11.30 -6.16 -5.21
N THR A 63 -11.77 -4.93 -5.02
CA THR A 63 -13.17 -4.55 -5.23
C THR A 63 -13.23 -3.35 -6.17
N ALA A 64 -13.96 -3.48 -7.28
CA ALA A 64 -14.23 -2.39 -8.19
C ALA A 64 -15.64 -1.82 -7.94
N ASP A 65 -15.77 -0.50 -7.93
CA ASP A 65 -17.04 0.21 -7.89
C ASP A 65 -17.12 1.18 -9.07
N ASP A 66 -17.84 0.78 -10.12
CA ASP A 66 -18.03 1.57 -11.34
C ASP A 66 -18.82 2.86 -11.10
N LYS A 67 -19.71 2.88 -10.09
CA LYS A 67 -20.51 4.07 -9.78
C LYS A 67 -19.66 5.13 -9.08
N ALA A 68 -18.78 4.70 -8.17
CA ALA A 68 -17.84 5.57 -7.49
C ALA A 68 -16.58 5.87 -8.32
N GLY A 69 -16.31 5.08 -9.36
CA GLY A 69 -15.08 5.16 -10.14
C GLY A 69 -13.85 4.77 -9.34
N THR A 70 -13.99 3.80 -8.42
CA THR A 70 -12.92 3.40 -7.49
C THR A 70 -12.53 1.94 -7.65
N LEU A 71 -11.26 1.66 -7.37
CA LEU A 71 -10.72 0.33 -7.22
C LEU A 71 -10.07 0.25 -5.83
N ALA A 72 -10.62 -0.58 -4.96
CA ALA A 72 -10.11 -0.82 -3.62
C ALA A 72 -9.29 -2.12 -3.60
N ILE A 73 -8.06 -2.03 -3.07
CA ILE A 73 -7.20 -3.17 -2.76
C ILE A 73 -7.03 -3.15 -1.24
N SER A 74 -7.41 -4.25 -0.58
CA SER A 74 -7.30 -4.39 0.88
C SER A 74 -6.71 -5.73 1.24
N ASP A 75 -5.76 -5.73 2.17
CA ASP A 75 -5.18 -6.94 2.75
C ASP A 75 -5.42 -7.02 4.26
N ASN A 76 -5.24 -8.21 4.82
CA ASN A 76 -5.20 -8.43 6.26
C ASN A 76 -3.76 -8.68 6.76
N GLY A 77 -2.77 -8.03 6.17
CA GLY A 77 -1.35 -8.11 6.53
C GLY A 77 -1.03 -7.42 7.85
N ILE A 78 0.27 -7.17 8.06
CA ILE A 78 0.76 -6.59 9.32
C ILE A 78 0.30 -5.14 9.54
N GLY A 79 -0.10 -4.45 8.48
CA GLY A 79 -0.50 -3.05 8.51
C GLY A 79 0.67 -2.10 8.75
N MET A 80 0.33 -0.84 9.02
CA MET A 80 1.28 0.21 9.39
C MET A 80 0.68 1.06 10.51
N ASN A 81 1.49 1.40 11.50
CA ASN A 81 1.15 2.42 12.48
C ASN A 81 1.29 3.83 11.88
N ARG A 82 0.98 4.85 12.67
CA ARG A 82 0.93 6.24 12.20
C ARG A 82 2.32 6.73 11.76
N GLU A 83 3.35 6.37 12.49
CA GLU A 83 4.73 6.76 12.24
C GLU A 83 5.24 6.10 10.95
N GLU A 84 4.99 4.81 10.77
CA GLU A 84 5.31 4.05 9.57
C GLU A 84 4.59 4.59 8.33
N LEU A 85 3.34 5.02 8.46
CA LEU A 85 2.62 5.67 7.36
C LEU A 85 3.31 6.97 6.92
N VAL A 86 3.78 7.78 7.88
CA VAL A 86 4.46 9.04 7.58
C VAL A 86 5.83 8.78 6.93
N GLU A 87 6.57 7.81 7.44
CA GLU A 87 7.92 7.49 6.95
C GLU A 87 7.89 6.80 5.59
N ASN A 88 7.05 5.79 5.41
CA ASN A 88 7.06 4.93 4.22
C ASN A 88 6.24 5.49 3.05
N LEU A 89 5.21 6.31 3.33
CA LEU A 89 4.34 6.88 2.28
C LEU A 89 4.46 8.40 2.15
N GLY A 90 4.89 9.10 3.21
CA GLY A 90 4.94 10.57 3.25
C GLY A 90 6.34 11.16 3.10
N THR A 91 7.35 10.32 2.82
CA THR A 91 8.71 10.79 2.53
C THR A 91 8.77 11.69 1.32
#